data_AF-A0A9N8QWH7-F1
#
_entry.id   AF-A0A9N8QWH7-F1
#
_cell.length_a   1.000
_cell.length_b   1.000
_cell.length_c   1.000
_cell.angle_alpha   90.00
_cell.angle_beta   90.00
_cell.angle_gamma   90.00
#
_symmetry.space_group_name_H-M   'P 1'
#
loop_
_entity.id
_entity.type
_entity.pdbx_description
1 polymer ?
#
loop_
_entity_poly.entity_id
_entity_poly.type
_entity_poly.pdbx_seq_one_letter_code
_entity_poly.pdbx_strand_id
1 'polypeptide(L)'
;MKSKNTVAVVSIVFFVALSSFANEKLKAASERIEIEVQACKFSITPSAHGEVTIPREENDYKFAGYSEALDSNGVSQRFGFSIGCVDRVTDRNDVAKEHGGYFDPEKKAWVAYFLDEQDKGSLAPATHIYAVHTSNASGFARTTDDVIGDPRQRARALSYCLFHDAKAICGDGQVMNLSDQKANFLPTALKILRSVEFVDVKPYDRSASGATGTVAPVGKSTHKK
;
A
#
# COMPACT_ATOMS: atom_id res chain seq x y z
N MET A 1 -6.24 38.98 -74.61
CA MET A 1 -4.87 39.24 -74.08
C MET A 1 -4.94 39.28 -72.56
N LYS A 2 -4.04 38.51 -71.88
CA LYS A 2 -3.51 38.69 -70.50
C LYS A 2 -4.52 38.65 -69.33
N SER A 3 -4.25 38.09 -68.16
CA SER A 3 -3.11 37.36 -67.57
C SER A 3 -3.67 36.64 -66.34
N LYS A 4 -3.38 35.35 -66.15
CA LYS A 4 -3.70 34.63 -64.90
C LYS A 4 -2.47 34.70 -64.00
N ASN A 5 -2.57 35.39 -62.87
CA ASN A 5 -1.52 35.45 -61.86
C ASN A 5 -1.75 34.32 -60.85
N THR A 6 -0.86 33.33 -60.86
CA THR A 6 -0.81 32.24 -59.88
C THR A 6 0.12 32.67 -58.75
N VAL A 7 -0.42 32.85 -57.55
CA VAL A 7 0.38 33.10 -56.33
C VAL A 7 0.60 31.77 -55.63
N ALA A 8 1.84 31.32 -55.58
CA ALA A 8 2.24 30.13 -54.82
C ALA A 8 2.57 30.53 -53.39
N VAL A 9 1.80 30.04 -52.42
CA VAL A 9 2.06 30.20 -50.99
C VAL A 9 2.99 29.08 -50.53
N VAL A 10 4.25 29.42 -50.25
CA VAL A 10 5.23 28.50 -49.67
C VAL A 10 4.98 28.44 -48.17
N SER A 11 4.35 27.36 -47.68
CA SER A 11 4.23 27.07 -46.25
C SER A 11 5.55 26.52 -45.73
N ILE A 12 6.26 27.32 -44.93
CA ILE A 12 7.45 26.90 -44.19
C ILE A 12 6.97 26.18 -42.93
N VAL A 13 7.06 24.85 -42.93
CA VAL A 13 6.77 24.02 -41.74
C VAL A 13 8.01 24.02 -40.85
N PHE A 14 7.98 24.79 -39.76
CA PHE A 14 8.96 24.66 -38.67
C PHE A 14 8.61 23.41 -37.85
N PHE A 15 9.34 22.31 -38.07
CA PHE A 15 9.38 21.18 -37.15
C PHE A 15 10.18 21.58 -35.90
N VAL A 16 9.50 22.09 -34.89
CA VAL A 16 10.10 22.30 -33.57
C VAL A 16 10.18 20.94 -32.87
N ALA A 17 11.40 20.40 -32.74
CA ALA A 17 11.68 19.19 -31.97
C ALA A 17 11.51 19.47 -30.46
N LEU A 18 10.29 19.30 -29.95
CA LEU A 18 9.92 19.52 -28.54
C LEU A 18 9.78 18.20 -27.73
N SER A 19 10.38 17.09 -28.16
CA SER A 19 9.95 15.75 -27.72
C SER A 19 10.81 15.03 -26.67
N SER A 20 11.89 15.61 -26.13
CA SER A 20 12.75 14.85 -25.19
C SER A 20 12.42 15.03 -23.69
N PHE A 21 12.04 16.22 -23.22
CA PHE A 21 11.90 16.45 -21.77
C PHE A 21 10.61 15.90 -21.15
N ALA A 22 9.53 15.78 -21.92
CA ALA A 22 8.28 15.22 -21.40
C ALA A 22 8.35 13.69 -21.19
N ASN A 23 9.25 13.00 -21.90
CA ASN A 23 9.30 11.54 -21.91
C ASN A 23 10.04 10.93 -20.70
N GLU A 24 11.03 11.63 -20.12
CA GLU A 24 11.74 11.12 -18.93
C GLU A 24 10.85 11.12 -17.68
N LYS A 25 10.04 12.16 -17.46
CA LYS A 25 9.10 12.19 -16.33
C LYS A 25 8.01 11.13 -16.42
N LEU A 26 7.55 10.79 -17.62
CA LEU A 26 6.57 9.72 -17.84
C LEU A 26 7.18 8.33 -17.64
N LYS A 27 8.46 8.14 -17.99
CA LYS A 27 9.15 6.86 -17.82
C LYS A 27 9.41 6.54 -16.35
N ALA A 28 9.74 7.54 -15.53
CA ALA A 28 9.97 7.35 -14.09
C ALA A 28 8.69 6.96 -13.32
N ALA A 29 7.51 7.40 -13.77
CA ALA A 29 6.22 7.06 -13.14
C ALA A 29 5.74 5.62 -13.39
N SER A 30 6.51 4.81 -14.13
CA SER A 30 6.18 3.42 -14.46
C SER A 30 7.13 2.40 -13.85
N GLU A 31 8.22 2.83 -13.21
CA GLU A 31 9.19 1.90 -12.63
C GLU A 31 8.68 1.42 -11.26
N ARG A 32 8.71 0.10 -11.06
CA ARG A 32 8.39 -0.50 -9.77
C ARG A 32 9.57 -0.33 -8.83
N ILE A 33 9.30 0.09 -7.60
CA ILE A 33 10.30 0.19 -6.54
C ILE A 33 10.16 -1.02 -5.64
N GLU A 34 11.21 -1.82 -5.52
CA GLU A 34 11.29 -2.90 -4.53
C GLU A 34 11.56 -2.33 -3.13
N ILE A 35 10.84 -2.83 -2.14
CA ILE A 35 10.92 -2.44 -0.74
C ILE A 35 11.02 -3.72 0.09
N GLU A 36 11.93 -3.71 1.06
CA GLU A 36 12.09 -4.77 2.04
C GLU A 36 11.89 -4.20 3.43
N VAL A 37 10.84 -4.66 4.11
CA VAL A 37 10.53 -4.32 5.51
C VAL A 37 10.52 -5.64 6.28
N GLN A 38 11.55 -5.86 7.09
CA GLN A 38 11.73 -7.12 7.83
C GLN A 38 11.57 -8.36 6.93
N ALA A 39 10.59 -9.24 7.20
CA ALA A 39 10.35 -10.47 6.42
C ALA A 39 9.51 -10.25 5.15
N CYS A 40 9.02 -9.03 4.91
CA CYS A 40 8.19 -8.68 3.77
C CYS A 40 9.05 -8.03 2.69
N LYS A 41 9.14 -8.68 1.54
CA LYS A 41 9.69 -8.11 0.32
C LYS A 41 8.55 -7.90 -0.67
N PHE A 42 8.41 -6.70 -1.20
CA PHE A 42 7.33 -6.34 -2.13
C PHE A 42 7.79 -5.23 -3.06
N SER A 43 6.98 -4.92 -4.06
CA SER A 43 7.19 -3.78 -4.95
C SER A 43 5.92 -2.95 -5.04
N ILE A 44 6.09 -1.65 -5.30
CA ILE A 44 4.99 -0.73 -5.58
C ILE A 44 5.28 0.08 -6.84
N THR A 45 4.24 0.52 -7.53
CA THR A 45 4.35 1.55 -8.58
C THR A 45 3.97 2.90 -7.98
N PRO A 46 4.95 3.79 -7.70
CA PRO A 46 4.68 5.11 -7.14
C PRO A 46 3.93 6.00 -8.14
N SER A 47 3.31 7.08 -7.65
CA SER A 47 2.83 8.14 -8.54
C SER A 47 4.02 8.97 -9.06
N ALA A 48 3.78 9.82 -10.06
CA ALA A 48 4.81 10.72 -10.61
C ALA A 48 5.34 11.75 -9.59
N HIS A 49 4.59 11.99 -8.50
CA HIS A 49 4.93 12.96 -7.44
C HIS A 49 5.13 12.30 -6.07
N GLY A 50 5.06 10.98 -6.03
CA GLY A 50 5.22 10.19 -4.81
C GLY A 50 6.67 10.04 -4.40
N GLU A 51 6.90 10.03 -3.10
CA GLU A 51 8.17 9.75 -2.47
C GLU A 51 8.05 8.48 -1.62
N VAL A 52 8.92 7.51 -1.88
CA VAL A 52 9.04 6.28 -1.09
C VAL A 52 10.16 6.45 -0.07
N THR A 53 9.83 6.29 1.20
CA THR A 53 10.80 6.21 2.28
C THR A 53 11.16 4.75 2.51
N ILE A 54 12.41 4.39 2.20
CA ILE A 54 12.94 3.03 2.42
C ILE A 54 13.33 2.89 3.90
N PRO A 55 13.18 1.70 4.53
CA PRO A 55 13.60 1.48 5.91
C PRO A 55 15.09 1.74 6.12
N ARG A 56 15.48 2.19 7.31
CA ARG A 56 16.86 2.57 7.63
C ARG A 56 17.26 2.07 9.03
N GLU A 57 18.55 2.18 9.35
CA GLU A 57 19.04 1.77 10.67
C GLU A 57 18.35 2.55 11.80
N GLU A 58 18.06 3.83 11.59
CA GLU A 58 17.44 4.70 12.61
C GLU A 58 16.02 4.25 13.02
N ASN A 59 15.38 3.39 12.22
CA ASN A 59 14.07 2.83 12.54
C ASN A 59 14.06 1.31 12.73
N ASP A 60 15.22 0.72 13.02
CA ASP A 60 15.41 -0.74 13.12
C ASP A 60 14.87 -1.48 11.88
N TYR A 61 14.82 -0.83 10.71
CA TYR A 61 14.21 -1.35 9.50
C TYR A 61 12.72 -1.78 9.65
N LYS A 62 12.01 -1.22 10.65
CA LYS A 62 10.63 -1.63 11.02
C LYS A 62 9.55 -1.08 10.10
N PHE A 63 9.81 0.04 9.43
CA PHE A 63 8.81 0.66 8.56
C PHE A 63 9.43 1.30 7.32
N ALA A 64 8.70 1.19 6.22
CA ALA A 64 8.82 2.06 5.06
C ALA A 64 7.70 3.11 5.10
N GLY A 65 7.65 3.99 4.11
CA GLY A 65 6.55 4.94 3.97
C GLY A 65 6.35 5.35 2.52
N TYR A 66 5.15 5.84 2.22
CA TYR A 66 4.85 6.54 0.98
C TYR A 66 4.26 7.90 1.33
N SER A 67 4.70 8.96 0.64
CA SER A 67 4.10 10.28 0.78
C SER A 67 4.02 11.03 -0.54
N GLU A 68 3.09 11.98 -0.62
CA GLU A 68 2.93 12.85 -1.78
C GLU A 68 2.48 14.24 -1.32
N ALA A 69 2.97 15.27 -1.99
CA ALA A 69 2.54 16.64 -1.76
C ALA A 69 1.40 17.00 -2.72
N LEU A 70 0.29 17.50 -2.17
CA LEU A 70 -0.85 18.00 -2.92
C LEU A 70 -0.97 19.50 -2.72
N ASP A 71 -1.03 20.24 -3.82
CA ASP A 71 -1.22 21.69 -3.77
C ASP A 71 -2.70 22.03 -3.80
N SER A 72 -3.15 22.80 -2.80
CA SER A 72 -4.51 23.30 -2.74
C SER A 72 -4.54 24.72 -2.18
N ASN A 73 -5.24 25.61 -2.90
CA ASN A 73 -5.39 27.03 -2.54
C ASN A 73 -4.03 27.74 -2.28
N GLY A 74 -2.98 27.36 -3.01
CA GLY A 74 -1.63 27.93 -2.87
C GLY A 74 -0.82 27.39 -1.68
N VAL A 75 -1.34 26.40 -0.96
CA VAL A 75 -0.64 25.71 0.13
C VAL A 75 -0.35 24.27 -0.29
N SER A 76 0.91 23.86 -0.14
CA SER A 76 1.32 22.47 -0.37
C SER A 76 1.13 21.66 0.92
N GLN A 77 0.34 20.59 0.85
CA GLN A 77 0.06 19.69 1.97
C GLN A 77 0.65 18.31 1.67
N ARG A 78 1.41 17.75 2.61
CA ARG A 78 2.00 16.42 2.46
C ARG A 78 1.14 15.37 3.16
N PHE A 79 0.70 14.38 2.39
CA PHE A 79 -0.04 13.22 2.88
C PHE A 79 0.75 11.95 2.65
N GLY A 80 0.41 10.89 3.36
CA GLY A 80 1.15 9.64 3.26
C GLY A 80 0.67 8.59 4.25
N PHE A 81 1.28 7.43 4.16
CA PHE A 81 1.07 6.32 5.08
C PHE A 81 2.37 5.57 5.33
N SER A 82 2.46 5.00 6.52
CA SER A 82 3.51 4.07 6.92
C SER A 82 3.25 2.68 6.34
N ILE A 83 4.31 1.89 6.20
CA ILE A 83 4.24 0.51 5.73
C ILE A 83 5.07 -0.36 6.67
N GLY A 84 4.41 -1.15 7.50
CA GLY A 84 4.99 -2.17 8.37
C GLY A 84 4.82 -3.57 7.80
N CYS A 85 5.61 -4.51 8.31
CA CYS A 85 5.48 -5.93 8.01
C CYS A 85 4.95 -6.68 9.23
N VAL A 86 4.01 -7.59 9.01
CA VAL A 86 3.59 -8.61 9.97
C VAL A 86 4.02 -9.95 9.42
N ASP A 87 4.95 -10.61 10.09
CA ASP A 87 5.38 -11.96 9.76
C ASP A 87 4.52 -12.99 10.50
N ARG A 88 4.42 -14.21 9.94
CA ARG A 88 3.76 -15.37 10.57
C ARG A 88 2.30 -15.13 10.97
N VAL A 89 1.52 -14.55 10.06
CA VAL A 89 0.07 -14.38 10.23
C VAL A 89 -0.59 -15.75 10.37
N THR A 90 -1.07 -16.08 11.57
CA THR A 90 -1.84 -17.31 11.85
C THR A 90 -3.33 -17.12 11.64
N ASP A 91 -3.85 -15.95 12.02
CA ASP A 91 -5.23 -15.53 11.76
C ASP A 91 -5.22 -14.11 11.17
N ARG A 92 -5.78 -13.98 9.96
CA ARG A 92 -5.88 -12.68 9.26
C ARG A 92 -6.78 -11.70 10.00
N ASN A 93 -7.81 -12.20 10.69
CA ASN A 93 -8.77 -11.36 11.39
C ASN A 93 -8.20 -10.75 12.67
N ASP A 94 -7.26 -11.42 13.35
CA ASP A 94 -6.60 -10.83 14.52
C ASP A 94 -5.75 -9.63 14.11
N VAL A 95 -4.91 -9.80 13.07
CA VAL A 95 -4.11 -8.70 12.50
C VAL A 95 -5.01 -7.60 11.91
N ALA A 96 -6.08 -7.97 11.21
CA ALA A 96 -6.99 -6.98 10.62
C ALA A 96 -7.67 -6.10 11.67
N LYS A 97 -8.06 -6.67 12.83
CA LYS A 97 -8.73 -5.94 13.92
C LYS A 97 -7.83 -4.87 14.52
N GLU A 98 -6.52 -5.12 14.63
CA GLU A 98 -5.53 -4.14 15.07
C GLU A 98 -5.53 -2.88 14.17
N HIS A 99 -5.89 -3.07 12.90
CA HIS A 99 -6.02 -2.02 11.89
C HIS A 99 -7.48 -1.63 11.59
N GLY A 100 -8.43 -2.02 12.44
CA GLY A 100 -9.85 -1.63 12.36
C GLY A 100 -10.64 -2.31 11.24
N GLY A 101 -10.16 -3.41 10.68
CA GLY A 101 -10.88 -4.24 9.71
C GLY A 101 -11.20 -5.64 10.22
N TYR A 102 -12.12 -6.32 9.55
CA TYR A 102 -12.44 -7.72 9.80
C TYR A 102 -13.04 -8.33 8.53
N PHE A 103 -12.66 -9.57 8.20
CA PHE A 103 -13.28 -10.31 7.11
C PHE A 103 -14.49 -11.08 7.62
N ASP A 104 -15.67 -10.66 7.18
CA ASP A 104 -16.94 -11.31 7.46
C ASP A 104 -17.13 -12.51 6.50
N PRO A 105 -17.05 -13.76 7.00
CA PRO A 105 -17.11 -14.94 6.14
C PRO A 105 -18.50 -15.17 5.53
N GLU A 106 -19.57 -14.70 6.19
CA GLU A 106 -20.93 -14.84 5.70
C GLU A 106 -21.17 -13.90 4.52
N LYS A 107 -20.72 -12.64 4.64
CA LYS A 107 -20.80 -11.64 3.57
C LYS A 107 -19.71 -11.78 2.52
N LYS A 108 -18.66 -12.58 2.81
CA LYS A 108 -17.45 -12.71 1.99
C LYS A 108 -16.82 -11.35 1.68
N ALA A 109 -16.81 -10.46 2.67
CA ALA A 109 -16.41 -9.08 2.48
C ALA A 109 -15.66 -8.54 3.71
N TRP A 110 -14.77 -7.58 3.46
CA TRP A 110 -14.16 -6.79 4.52
C TRP A 110 -15.18 -5.79 5.08
N VAL A 111 -15.32 -5.77 6.40
CA VAL A 111 -16.15 -4.82 7.15
C VAL A 111 -15.29 -4.07 8.17
N ALA A 112 -15.72 -2.86 8.54
CA ALA A 112 -15.06 -2.13 9.60
C ALA A 112 -15.27 -2.85 10.93
N TYR A 113 -14.17 -3.00 11.68
CA TYR A 113 -14.19 -3.46 13.06
C TYR A 113 -14.30 -2.24 13.98
N PHE A 114 -15.12 -2.38 15.02
CA PHE A 114 -15.33 -1.40 16.09
C PHE A 114 -15.13 -2.13 17.42
N LEU A 115 -14.59 -1.46 18.42
CA LEU A 115 -14.26 -2.08 19.71
C LEU A 115 -15.51 -2.54 20.46
N ASP A 116 -16.57 -1.72 20.41
CA ASP A 116 -17.86 -1.97 21.04
C ASP A 116 -19.00 -1.23 20.28
N GLU A 117 -20.23 -1.37 20.75
CA GLU A 117 -21.40 -0.72 20.13
C GLU A 117 -21.40 0.81 20.30
N GLN A 118 -20.73 1.37 21.31
CA GLN A 118 -20.61 2.81 21.50
C GLN A 118 -19.65 3.42 20.47
N ASP A 119 -18.50 2.78 20.27
CA ASP A 119 -17.52 3.11 19.24
C ASP A 119 -18.15 3.05 17.85
N LYS A 120 -18.85 1.96 17.57
CA LYS A 120 -19.63 1.79 16.34
C LYS A 120 -20.69 2.87 16.16
N GLY A 121 -21.47 3.18 17.20
CA GLY A 121 -22.49 4.23 17.13
C GLY A 121 -21.91 5.61 16.79
N SER A 122 -20.68 5.88 17.24
CA SER A 122 -20.00 7.17 17.05
C SER A 122 -19.24 7.24 15.72
N LEU A 123 -18.56 6.17 15.32
CA LEU A 123 -17.61 6.17 14.20
C LEU A 123 -18.15 5.53 12.93
N ALA A 124 -19.17 4.67 12.98
CA ALA A 124 -19.68 4.01 11.77
C ALA A 124 -20.13 4.99 10.68
N PRO A 125 -20.81 6.12 10.98
CA PRO A 125 -21.18 7.09 9.95
C PRO A 125 -19.99 7.78 9.28
N ALA A 126 -18.84 7.83 9.98
CA ALA A 126 -17.61 8.48 9.56
C ALA A 126 -16.56 7.48 9.03
N THR A 127 -16.89 6.19 8.98
CA THR A 127 -15.96 5.11 8.62
C THR A 127 -16.35 4.46 7.32
N HIS A 128 -15.37 4.30 6.43
CA HIS A 128 -15.53 3.59 5.15
C HIS A 128 -14.49 2.50 5.05
N ILE A 129 -14.87 1.38 4.44
CA ILE A 129 -13.95 0.29 4.15
C ILE A 129 -13.97 -0.03 2.65
N TYR A 130 -12.78 -0.30 2.12
CA TYR A 130 -12.52 -0.58 0.73
C TYR A 130 -11.84 -1.94 0.64
N ALA A 131 -12.40 -2.87 -0.12
CA ALA A 131 -11.68 -4.07 -0.49
C ALA A 131 -10.51 -3.70 -1.40
N VAL A 132 -9.33 -4.24 -1.09
CA VAL A 132 -8.12 -4.03 -1.88
C VAL A 132 -7.63 -5.39 -2.38
N HIS A 133 -7.49 -5.49 -3.69
CA HIS A 133 -6.96 -6.66 -4.38
C HIS A 133 -5.76 -6.22 -5.21
N THR A 134 -4.70 -7.00 -5.15
CA THR A 134 -3.50 -6.82 -5.96
C THR A 134 -3.30 -8.05 -6.87
N SER A 135 -2.16 -8.14 -7.56
CA SER A 135 -1.83 -9.31 -8.38
C SER A 135 -1.69 -10.59 -7.57
N ASN A 136 -1.19 -10.52 -6.33
CA ASN A 136 -0.94 -11.69 -5.49
C ASN A 136 -1.34 -11.52 -4.00
N ALA A 137 -1.98 -10.42 -3.63
CA ALA A 137 -2.42 -10.16 -2.26
C ALA A 137 -3.87 -9.67 -2.22
N SER A 138 -4.48 -9.76 -1.04
CA SER A 138 -5.81 -9.22 -0.79
C SER A 138 -5.95 -8.71 0.64
N GLY A 139 -6.81 -7.72 0.82
CA GLY A 139 -7.05 -7.12 2.12
C GLY A 139 -8.01 -5.96 2.06
N PHE A 140 -7.80 -4.98 2.93
CA PHE A 140 -8.68 -3.83 3.05
C PHE A 140 -7.90 -2.53 3.25
N ALA A 141 -8.55 -1.43 2.93
CA ALA A 141 -8.23 -0.11 3.43
C ALA A 141 -9.46 0.44 4.15
N ARG A 142 -9.26 1.08 5.30
CA ARG A 142 -10.28 1.75 6.10
C ARG A 142 -9.94 3.21 6.19
N THR A 143 -10.93 4.07 6.03
CA THR A 143 -10.80 5.48 6.38
C THR A 143 -11.77 5.86 7.47
N THR A 144 -11.36 6.74 8.36
CA THR A 144 -12.23 7.31 9.38
C THR A 144 -11.99 8.81 9.48
N ASP A 145 -13.07 9.58 9.43
CA ASP A 145 -13.04 11.02 9.63
C ASP A 145 -13.00 11.34 11.13
N ASP A 146 -12.17 12.30 11.52
CA ASP A 146 -12.23 12.86 12.86
C ASP A 146 -13.60 13.51 13.09
N VAL A 147 -14.37 12.99 14.05
CA VAL A 147 -15.73 13.50 14.37
C VAL A 147 -15.74 14.50 15.53
N ILE A 148 -14.65 14.56 16.29
CA ILE A 148 -14.45 15.45 17.44
C ILE A 148 -13.21 16.34 17.22
N GLY A 149 -12.97 17.29 18.14
CA GLY A 149 -11.85 18.23 18.04
C GLY A 149 -12.13 19.45 17.14
N ASP A 150 -11.10 20.30 16.97
CA ASP A 150 -11.18 21.52 16.15
C ASP A 150 -11.50 21.19 14.68
N PRO A 151 -12.63 21.65 14.12
CA PRO A 151 -13.00 21.41 12.72
C PRO A 151 -11.92 21.76 11.69
N ARG A 152 -11.01 22.69 12.00
CA ARG A 152 -9.92 23.09 11.09
C ARG A 152 -8.72 22.13 11.08
N GLN A 153 -8.62 21.26 12.09
CA GLN A 153 -7.53 20.31 12.25
C GLN A 153 -7.95 18.87 11.98
N ARG A 154 -9.26 18.62 11.79
CA ARG A 154 -9.80 17.30 11.51
C ARG A 154 -9.24 16.75 10.20
N ALA A 155 -8.86 15.48 10.23
CA ALA A 155 -8.37 14.76 9.07
C ALA A 155 -9.22 13.51 8.80
N ARG A 156 -9.01 12.95 7.61
CA ARG A 156 -9.39 11.58 7.27
C ARG A 156 -8.18 10.69 7.48
N ALA A 157 -8.23 9.85 8.51
CA ALA A 157 -7.24 8.81 8.74
C ALA A 157 -7.42 7.68 7.71
N LEU A 158 -6.32 6.99 7.41
CA LEU A 158 -6.26 5.76 6.63
C LEU A 158 -5.58 4.69 7.49
N SER A 159 -6.14 3.49 7.50
CA SER A 159 -5.52 2.26 8.00
C SER A 159 -5.71 1.17 6.94
N TYR A 160 -4.78 0.23 6.80
CA TYR A 160 -4.91 -0.86 5.84
C TYR A 160 -4.11 -2.09 6.25
N CYS A 161 -4.49 -3.24 5.68
CA CYS A 161 -3.67 -4.44 5.66
C CYS A 161 -3.85 -5.16 4.33
N LEU A 162 -2.75 -5.62 3.74
CA LEU A 162 -2.71 -6.50 2.56
C LEU A 162 -2.04 -7.81 2.95
N PHE A 163 -2.76 -8.91 2.81
CA PHE A 163 -2.32 -10.24 3.20
C PHE A 163 -1.88 -11.04 1.99
N HIS A 164 -0.77 -11.76 2.16
CA HIS A 164 -0.19 -12.66 1.19
C HIS A 164 0.44 -13.85 1.95
N ASP A 165 -0.15 -15.03 1.80
CA ASP A 165 0.14 -16.22 2.60
C ASP A 165 0.18 -15.93 4.11
N ALA A 166 1.27 -16.29 4.79
CA ALA A 166 1.50 -16.06 6.22
C ALA A 166 2.17 -14.70 6.50
N LYS A 167 2.04 -13.73 5.61
CA LYS A 167 2.59 -12.36 5.76
C LYS A 167 1.52 -11.33 5.49
N ALA A 168 1.69 -10.14 6.06
CA ALA A 168 0.93 -8.97 5.69
C ALA A 168 1.82 -7.73 5.67
N ILE A 169 1.47 -6.78 4.80
CA ILE A 169 1.90 -5.39 4.98
C ILE A 169 0.70 -4.60 5.50
N CYS A 170 0.90 -3.89 6.59
CA CYS A 170 -0.14 -3.07 7.21
C CYS A 170 0.42 -1.69 7.50
N GLY A 171 -0.45 -0.71 7.71
CA GLY A 171 0.00 0.61 8.09
C GLY A 171 -1.11 1.63 8.14
N ASP A 172 -0.70 2.82 8.55
CA ASP A 172 -1.61 3.91 8.89
C ASP A 172 -1.07 5.24 8.37
N GLY A 173 -1.97 6.19 8.16
CA GLY A 173 -1.64 7.50 7.63
C GLY A 173 -2.81 8.48 7.62
N GLN A 174 -2.61 9.60 6.95
CA GLN A 174 -3.64 10.62 6.72
C GLN A 174 -3.76 10.86 5.22
N VAL A 175 -5.00 10.93 4.73
CA VAL A 175 -5.29 11.05 3.30
C VAL A 175 -6.02 12.34 2.92
N MET A 176 -6.49 13.13 3.89
CA MET A 176 -7.18 14.38 3.61
C MET A 176 -7.32 15.21 4.88
N ASN A 177 -7.22 16.53 4.76
CA ASN A 177 -7.74 17.45 5.77
C ASN A 177 -9.21 17.73 5.48
N LEU A 178 -10.10 17.58 6.47
CA LEU A 178 -11.55 17.73 6.23
C LEU A 178 -11.94 19.19 5.92
N SER A 179 -11.12 20.15 6.35
CA SER A 179 -11.28 21.57 6.00
C SER A 179 -10.88 21.91 4.57
N ASP A 180 -10.17 21.02 3.87
CA ASP A 180 -9.73 21.22 2.49
C ASP A 180 -9.86 19.95 1.63
N GLN A 181 -11.08 19.70 1.17
CA GLN A 181 -11.42 18.51 0.40
C GLN A 181 -10.76 18.46 -1.00
N LYS A 182 -10.17 19.56 -1.49
CA LYS A 182 -9.45 19.56 -2.77
C LYS A 182 -8.14 18.78 -2.67
N ALA A 183 -7.51 18.78 -1.49
CA ALA A 183 -6.29 18.04 -1.21
C ALA A 183 -6.62 16.61 -0.74
N ASN A 184 -7.30 15.83 -1.59
CA ASN A 184 -7.71 14.46 -1.28
C ASN A 184 -6.72 13.43 -1.87
N PHE A 185 -5.91 12.85 -1.00
CA PHE A 185 -4.90 11.84 -1.33
C PHE A 185 -5.46 10.41 -1.38
N LEU A 186 -6.70 10.16 -0.94
CA LEU A 186 -7.27 8.81 -0.87
C LEU A 186 -7.28 8.04 -2.21
N PRO A 187 -7.64 8.64 -3.36
CA PRO A 187 -7.60 7.93 -4.63
C PRO A 187 -6.18 7.46 -4.99
N THR A 188 -5.18 8.29 -4.73
CA THR A 188 -3.78 7.94 -4.96
C THR A 188 -3.32 6.86 -3.98
N ALA A 189 -3.63 6.99 -2.69
CA ALA A 189 -3.31 5.97 -1.70
C ALA A 189 -3.87 4.58 -2.10
N LEU A 190 -5.15 4.51 -2.49
CA LEU A 190 -5.75 3.26 -2.96
C LEU A 190 -5.10 2.73 -4.26
N LYS A 191 -4.64 3.61 -5.15
CA LYS A 191 -3.90 3.21 -6.35
C LYS A 191 -2.54 2.59 -5.99
N ILE A 192 -1.82 3.17 -5.04
CA ILE A 192 -0.54 2.63 -4.54
C ILE A 192 -0.77 1.27 -3.86
N LEU A 193 -1.76 1.18 -2.96
CA LEU A 193 -2.08 -0.09 -2.29
C LEU A 193 -2.45 -1.20 -3.29
N ARG A 194 -3.17 -0.87 -4.37
CA ARG A 194 -3.50 -1.82 -5.45
C ARG A 194 -2.30 -2.20 -6.33
N SER A 195 -1.24 -1.40 -6.36
CA SER A 195 -0.02 -1.70 -7.13
C SER A 195 0.98 -2.56 -6.36
N VAL A 196 0.74 -2.82 -5.08
CA VAL A 196 1.57 -3.70 -4.24
C VAL A 196 1.62 -5.10 -4.82
N GLU A 197 2.84 -5.60 -5.04
CA GLU A 197 3.09 -6.98 -5.41
C GLU A 197 4.15 -7.57 -4.49
N PHE A 198 3.79 -8.61 -3.74
CA PHE A 198 4.75 -9.31 -2.91
C PHE A 198 5.77 -10.02 -3.79
N VAL A 199 7.05 -9.91 -3.43
CA VAL A 199 8.13 -10.62 -4.11
C VAL A 199 8.33 -11.92 -3.35
N ASP A 200 7.80 -13.01 -3.91
CA ASP A 200 8.02 -14.35 -3.37
C ASP A 200 9.50 -14.68 -3.37
N VAL A 201 10.13 -14.61 -2.21
CA VAL A 201 11.37 -15.34 -1.99
C VAL A 201 10.94 -16.79 -1.85
N LYS A 202 10.96 -17.53 -2.96
CA LYS A 202 10.79 -18.99 -2.92
C LYS A 202 11.62 -19.49 -1.74
N PRO A 203 11.03 -20.22 -0.77
CA PRO A 203 11.82 -20.81 0.28
C PRO A 203 12.85 -21.69 -0.44
N TYR A 204 14.12 -21.26 -0.40
CA TYR A 204 15.23 -22.08 -0.86
C TYR A 204 15.04 -23.42 -0.18
N ASP A 205 14.82 -24.49 -0.97
CA ASP A 205 14.45 -25.82 -0.49
C ASP A 205 15.26 -26.18 0.76
N ARG A 206 14.68 -26.00 1.96
CA ARG A 206 15.19 -26.58 3.21
C ARG A 206 14.84 -28.07 3.25
N SER A 207 14.99 -28.75 2.12
CA SER A 207 14.72 -30.16 1.97
C SER A 207 15.77 -30.82 1.08
N ALA A 208 17.03 -30.49 1.29
CA ALA A 208 18.16 -31.30 0.85
C ALA A 208 19.42 -31.03 1.68
N SER A 209 19.44 -31.35 2.97
CA SER A 209 20.67 -31.79 3.65
C SER A 209 20.40 -32.38 5.04
N GLY A 210 20.77 -33.66 5.23
CA GLY A 210 20.89 -34.33 6.54
C GLY A 210 19.80 -35.36 6.83
N ALA A 211 19.73 -36.49 6.11
CA ALA A 211 20.54 -37.69 6.34
C ALA A 211 20.41 -38.27 7.78
N THR A 212 19.53 -39.27 7.88
CA THR A 212 19.75 -40.58 8.53
C THR A 212 20.45 -40.62 9.89
N GLY A 213 19.65 -40.80 10.94
CA GLY A 213 20.09 -41.31 12.25
C GLY A 213 19.10 -42.33 12.79
N THR A 214 19.12 -43.55 12.24
CA THR A 214 18.41 -44.70 12.80
C THR A 214 19.01 -45.04 14.16
N VAL A 215 18.37 -44.65 15.25
CA VAL A 215 18.72 -45.11 16.60
C VAL A 215 17.92 -46.39 16.90
N ALA A 216 18.65 -47.49 17.12
CA ALA A 216 18.11 -48.80 17.45
C ALA A 216 17.38 -48.79 18.82
N PRO A 217 16.39 -49.68 19.04
CA PRO A 217 15.72 -49.80 20.31
C PRO A 217 16.63 -50.48 21.35
N VAL A 218 16.90 -49.80 22.46
CA VAL A 218 17.54 -50.38 23.65
C VAL A 218 16.50 -51.17 24.46
N GLY A 219 16.87 -52.40 24.81
CA GLY A 219 15.99 -53.44 25.32
C GLY A 219 15.37 -53.22 26.70
N LYS A 220 14.25 -53.91 26.90
CA LYS A 220 13.55 -54.13 28.17
C LYS A 220 14.48 -54.74 29.21
N SER A 221 14.61 -54.11 30.38
CA SER A 221 15.10 -54.75 31.60
C SER A 221 13.91 -55.17 32.47
N THR A 222 13.75 -56.48 32.64
CA THR A 222 12.88 -57.12 33.62
C THR A 222 13.51 -57.02 35.00
N HIS A 223 12.85 -56.36 35.96
CA HIS A 223 13.15 -56.57 37.38
C HIS A 223 12.14 -57.55 37.97
N LYS A 224 12.66 -58.68 38.44
CA LYS A 224 11.97 -59.72 39.17
C LYS A 224 12.72 -59.95 40.49
N LYS A 225 12.19 -59.39 41.58
CA LYS A 225 12.11 -59.91 42.96
C LYS A 225 11.90 -58.76 43.92
#